data_AF-A0A382XG22-F1
#
_entry.id   AF-A0A382XG22-F1
#
_cell.length_a   1.000
_cell.length_b   1.000
_cell.length_c   1.000
_cell.angle_alpha   90.00
_cell.angle_beta   90.00
_cell.angle_gamma   90.00
#
_symmetry.space_group_name_H-M   'P 1'
#
loop_
_entity.id
_entity.type
_entity.pdbx_description
1 polymer ?
#
loop_
_entity_poly.entity_id
_entity_poly.type
_entity_poly.pdbx_seq_one_letter_code
_entity_poly.pdbx_strand_id
1 'polypeptide(L)'
;MRYLFGDIIERNISAQIFASLLIVMFAVGGIDFIFLILNELSDLTDSYGLKEILIYSVKSLPYRLFDLTSYVCLIGLIVGIGSLVDKGELTGTQILGKSLTSIAVSAFR
;
A
#
# COMPACT_ATOMS: atom_id res chain seq x y z
N MET A 1 7.11 -24.49 -20.93
CA MET A 1 6.62 -24.30 -19.54
C MET A 1 7.61 -23.47 -18.70
N ARG A 2 7.99 -22.25 -19.14
CA ARG A 2 8.89 -21.35 -18.38
C ARG A 2 8.30 -19.96 -18.08
N TYR A 3 7.03 -19.74 -18.46
CA TYR A 3 6.29 -18.50 -18.18
C TYR A 3 5.65 -18.45 -16.78
N LEU A 4 5.70 -19.56 -16.01
CA LEU A 4 5.04 -19.68 -14.70
C LEU A 4 6.02 -19.59 -13.51
N PHE A 5 7.29 -19.93 -13.71
CA PHE A 5 8.34 -19.77 -12.71
C PHE A 5 9.04 -18.44 -12.98
N GLY A 6 8.53 -17.39 -12.33
CA GLY A 6 9.05 -16.04 -12.47
C GLY A 6 10.55 -15.95 -12.15
N ASP A 7 11.25 -15.12 -12.91
CA ASP A 7 12.67 -14.85 -12.73
C ASP A 7 12.93 -14.20 -11.37
N ILE A 8 14.17 -14.31 -10.90
CA ILE A 8 14.66 -13.59 -9.70
C ILE A 8 14.35 -12.08 -9.77
N ILE A 9 14.33 -11.51 -10.97
CA ILE A 9 13.98 -10.10 -11.22
C ILE A 9 12.51 -9.85 -10.90
N GLU A 10 11.59 -10.68 -11.39
CA GLU A 10 10.15 -10.49 -11.16
C GLU A 10 9.78 -10.58 -9.67
N ARG A 11 10.47 -11.44 -8.92
CA ARG A 11 10.30 -11.54 -7.45
C ARG A 11 10.79 -10.29 -6.72
N ASN A 12 11.90 -9.69 -7.16
CA ASN A 12 12.37 -8.44 -6.57
C ASN A 12 11.43 -7.28 -6.88
N ILE A 13 10.89 -7.23 -8.10
CA ILE A 13 9.90 -6.24 -8.52
C ILE A 13 8.65 -6.33 -7.62
N SER A 14 8.07 -7.53 -7.47
CA SER A 14 6.87 -7.69 -6.63
C SER A 14 7.14 -7.43 -5.15
N ALA A 15 8.30 -7.83 -4.62
CA ALA A 15 8.69 -7.53 -3.24
C ALA A 15 8.85 -6.02 -2.99
N GLN A 16 9.44 -5.29 -3.94
CA GLN A 16 9.59 -3.84 -3.85
C GLN A 16 8.24 -3.13 -3.92
N ILE A 17 7.34 -3.54 -4.82
CA ILE A 17 5.99 -2.99 -4.91
C ILE A 17 5.19 -3.29 -3.64
N PHE A 18 5.29 -4.51 -3.11
CA PHE A 18 4.64 -4.89 -1.85
C PHE A 18 5.14 -4.06 -0.66
N ALA A 19 6.44 -3.80 -0.58
CA ALA A 19 7.01 -2.91 0.43
C ALA A 19 6.48 -1.47 0.29
N SER A 20 6.41 -0.94 -0.93
CA SER A 20 5.83 0.39 -1.20
C SER A 20 4.36 0.45 -0.83
N LEU A 21 3.58 -0.59 -1.14
CA LEU A 21 2.18 -0.73 -0.73
C LEU A 21 2.02 -0.67 0.80
N LEU A 22 2.84 -1.42 1.54
CA LEU A 22 2.82 -1.40 3.01
C LEU A 22 3.14 -0.02 3.59
N ILE A 23 4.15 0.65 3.04
CA ILE A 23 4.54 2.00 3.48
C ILE A 23 3.39 2.98 3.26
N VAL A 24 2.77 2.96 2.07
CA VAL A 24 1.65 3.84 1.74
C VAL A 24 0.41 3.51 2.58
N MET A 25 0.11 2.22 2.79
CA MET A 25 -0.99 1.79 3.65
C MET A 25 -0.84 2.34 5.06
N PHE A 26 0.38 2.28 5.62
CA PHE A 26 0.66 2.79 6.96
C PHE A 26 0.60 4.32 7.02
N ALA A 27 1.11 5.00 6.00
CA ALA A 27 1.09 6.46 5.93
C ALA A 27 -0.35 6.99 5.84
N VAL A 28 -1.13 6.48 4.88
CA VAL A 28 -2.52 6.92 4.67
C VAL A 28 -3.41 6.47 5.82
N GLY A 29 -3.31 5.20 6.25
CA GLY A 29 -4.08 4.68 7.36
C GLY A 29 -3.75 5.36 8.70
N GLY A 30 -2.48 5.72 8.93
CA GLY A 30 -2.07 6.45 10.12
C GLY A 30 -2.63 7.88 10.17
N ILE A 31 -2.59 8.59 9.04
CA ILE A 31 -3.18 9.93 8.95
C ILE A 31 -4.71 9.84 9.16
N ASP A 32 -5.37 8.89 8.51
CA ASP A 32 -6.82 8.68 8.64
C ASP A 32 -7.24 8.35 10.08
N PHE A 33 -6.43 7.55 10.78
CA PHE A 33 -6.62 7.21 12.18
C PHE A 33 -6.52 8.44 13.10
N ILE A 34 -5.57 9.33 12.86
CA ILE A 34 -5.45 10.58 13.62
C ILE A 34 -6.69 11.45 13.40
N PHE A 35 -7.16 11.59 12.16
CA PHE A 35 -8.39 12.34 11.87
C PHE A 35 -9.62 11.74 12.54
N LEU A 36 -9.72 10.40 12.63
CA LEU A 36 -10.80 9.73 13.34
C LEU A 36 -10.82 10.11 14.82
N ILE A 37 -9.66 10.03 15.47
CA ILE A 37 -9.53 10.40 16.88
C ILE A 37 -9.88 11.87 17.08
N LEU A 38 -9.41 12.77 16.21
CA LEU A 38 -9.71 14.20 16.31
C LEU A 38 -11.20 14.51 16.15
N ASN A 39 -11.88 13.81 15.24
CA ASN A 39 -13.33 13.97 15.06
C ASN A 39 -14.10 13.47 16.29
N GLU A 40 -13.75 12.30 16.82
CA GLU A 40 -14.43 11.75 18.01
C GLU A 40 -14.16 12.60 19.26
N LEU A 41 -12.98 13.23 19.34
CA LEU A 41 -12.63 14.15 20.42
C LEU A 41 -13.35 15.52 20.29
N SER A 42 -13.84 15.87 19.10
CA SER A 42 -14.63 17.09 18.91
C SER A 42 -16.10 16.91 19.31
N ASP A 43 -16.57 15.66 19.39
CA ASP A 43 -17.96 15.29 19.73
C ASP A 43 -18.09 14.78 21.18
N LEU A 44 -17.26 15.33 22.09
CA LEU A 44 -17.23 14.93 23.49
C LEU A 44 -18.55 15.27 24.21
N THR A 45 -19.25 14.23 24.69
CA THR A 45 -20.36 14.31 25.63
C THR A 45 -19.94 13.72 26.99
N ASP A 46 -20.50 14.21 28.10
CA ASP A 46 -20.16 13.90 29.51
C ASP A 46 -20.15 12.41 29.93
N SER A 47 -20.62 11.47 29.10
CA SER A 47 -20.60 10.02 29.37
C SER A 47 -19.68 9.22 28.43
N TYR A 48 -18.90 9.86 27.57
CA TYR A 48 -18.00 9.19 26.62
C TYR A 48 -16.54 9.48 26.99
N GLY A 49 -15.85 8.47 27.53
CA GLY A 49 -14.48 8.61 28.01
C GLY A 49 -13.43 8.40 26.93
N LEU A 50 -12.22 8.94 27.13
CA LEU A 50 -11.05 8.71 26.26
C LEU A 50 -10.77 7.23 25.96
N LYS A 51 -11.08 6.33 26.91
CA LYS A 51 -10.92 4.87 26.72
C LYS A 51 -11.90 4.30 25.70
N GLU A 52 -13.14 4.79 25.66
CA GLU A 52 -14.18 4.30 24.74
C GLU A 52 -13.88 4.78 23.32
N ILE A 53 -13.43 6.02 23.16
CA ILE A 53 -12.95 6.59 21.90
C ILE A 53 -11.81 5.74 21.31
N LEU A 54 -10.86 5.30 22.15
CA LEU A 54 -9.70 4.53 21.70
C LEU A 54 -10.10 3.12 21.25
N ILE A 55 -11.01 2.46 21.98
CA ILE A 55 -11.58 1.16 21.59
C ILE A 55 -12.40 1.28 20.30
N TYR A 56 -13.21 2.33 20.18
CA TYR A 56 -13.99 2.61 18.98
C TYR A 56 -13.07 2.85 17.77
N SER A 57 -12.04 3.67 17.93
CA SER A 57 -11.09 3.98 16.86
C SER A 57 -10.35 2.72 16.37
N VAL A 58 -9.97 1.82 17.29
CA VAL A 58 -9.34 0.53 16.94
C VAL A 58 -10.32 -0.42 16.25
N LYS A 59 -11.60 -0.41 16.63
CA LYS A 59 -12.64 -1.21 15.95
C LYS A 59 -12.98 -0.70 14.56
N SER A 60 -12.92 0.61 14.35
CA SER A 60 -13.24 1.25 13.06
C SER A 60 -12.07 1.20 12.07
N LEU A 61 -10.84 1.07 12.56
CA LEU A 61 -9.61 0.89 11.77
C LEU A 61 -9.69 -0.18 10.66
N PRO A 62 -10.05 -1.45 10.94
CA PRO A 62 -10.09 -2.49 9.91
C PRO A 62 -11.07 -2.14 8.78
N TYR A 63 -12.26 -1.65 9.12
CA TYR A 63 -13.28 -1.27 8.13
C TYR A 63 -12.76 -0.15 7.21
N ARG A 64 -12.15 0.88 7.78
CA ARG A 64 -11.58 2.00 7.02
C ARG A 64 -10.41 1.58 6.12
N LEU A 65 -9.55 0.67 6.58
CA LEU A 65 -8.47 0.15 5.73
C LEU A 65 -9.01 -0.60 4.49
N PHE A 66 -10.15 -1.29 4.61
CA PHE A 66 -10.81 -1.90 3.45
C PHE A 66 -11.35 -0.86 2.47
N ASP A 67 -12.01 0.19 2.95
CA ASP A 67 -12.49 1.28 2.09
C ASP A 67 -11.34 2.04 1.40
N LEU A 68 -10.21 2.18 2.08
CA LEU A 68 -9.01 2.85 1.57
C LEU A 68 -8.17 1.95 0.64
N THR A 69 -8.48 0.66 0.52
CA THR A 69 -7.64 -0.31 -0.20
C THR A 69 -7.40 0.09 -1.65
N SER A 70 -8.42 0.56 -2.38
CA SER A 70 -8.27 0.98 -3.78
C SER A 70 -7.36 2.21 -3.93
N TYR A 71 -7.46 3.17 -3.02
CA TYR A 71 -6.62 4.37 -3.01
C TYR A 71 -5.16 4.04 -2.69
N VAL A 72 -4.96 3.23 -1.65
CA VAL A 72 -3.63 2.76 -1.23
C VAL A 72 -2.99 1.92 -2.34
N CYS A 73 -3.75 1.09 -3.05
CA CYS A 73 -3.23 0.28 -4.14
C CYS A 73 -2.74 1.12 -5.32
N LEU A 74 -3.52 2.12 -5.73
CA LEU A 74 -3.13 3.04 -6.79
C LEU A 74 -1.86 3.81 -6.45
N ILE A 75 -1.84 4.45 -5.27
CA ILE A 75 -0.70 5.26 -4.83
C ILE A 75 0.53 4.37 -4.60
N GLY A 76 0.35 3.23 -3.94
CA GLY A 76 1.41 2.26 -3.68
C GLY A 76 2.05 1.70 -4.94
N LEU A 77 1.26 1.42 -5.98
CA LEU A 77 1.76 0.97 -7.28
C LEU A 77 2.58 2.07 -7.97
N ILE A 78 2.09 3.31 -8.00
CA ILE A 78 2.79 4.44 -8.62
C ILE A 78 4.13 4.69 -7.91
N VAL A 79 4.11 4.73 -6.57
CA VAL A 79 5.32 4.91 -5.75
C VAL A 79 6.28 3.74 -5.93
N GLY A 80 5.77 2.51 -5.97
CA GLY A 80 6.56 1.30 -6.20
C GLY A 80 7.27 1.34 -7.54
N ILE A 81 6.52 1.50 -8.64
CA ILE A 81 7.08 1.57 -9.99
C ILE A 81 8.07 2.74 -10.13
N GLY A 82 7.74 3.91 -9.57
CA GLY A 82 8.65 5.05 -9.55
C GLY A 82 10.00 4.71 -8.91
N SER A 83 9.98 4.03 -7.76
CA SER A 83 11.22 3.58 -7.10
C SER A 83 12.05 2.61 -7.95
N LEU A 84 11.41 1.72 -8.71
CA LEU A 84 12.12 0.81 -9.63
C LEU A 84 12.75 1.53 -10.83
N VAL A 85 12.08 2.59 -11.33
CA VAL A 85 12.61 3.43 -12.40
C VAL A 85 13.83 4.21 -11.90
N ASP A 86 13.75 4.80 -10.69
CA ASP A 86 14.84 5.57 -10.10
C ASP A 86 16.10 4.73 -9.86
N LYS A 87 15.94 3.46 -9.47
CA LYS A 87 17.06 2.49 -9.32
C LYS A 87 17.59 1.96 -10.66
N GLY A 88 16.89 2.22 -11.77
CA GLY A 88 17.21 1.68 -13.08
C GLY A 88 16.91 0.18 -13.26
N GLU A 89 16.27 -0.47 -12.30
CA GLU A 89 15.92 -1.91 -12.36
C GLU A 89 14.89 -2.18 -13.47
N LEU A 90 13.95 -1.26 -13.67
CA LEU A 90 12.95 -1.36 -14.72
C LEU A 90 13.59 -1.24 -16.12
N THR A 91 14.48 -0.26 -16.29
CA THR A 91 15.22 -0.03 -17.53
C THR A 91 16.16 -1.20 -17.81
N GLY A 92 16.85 -1.73 -16.80
CA GLY A 92 17.70 -2.92 -16.91
C GLY A 92 16.92 -4.15 -17.36
N THR A 93 15.71 -4.34 -16.84
CA THR A 93 14.81 -5.44 -17.23
C THR A 93 14.39 -5.33 -18.70
N GLN A 94 14.11 -4.12 -19.19
CA GLN A 94 13.77 -3.88 -20.59
C GLN A 94 14.95 -4.13 -21.53
N ILE A 95 16.17 -3.76 -21.14
CA ILE A 95 17.39 -4.04 -21.92
C ILE A 95 17.64 -5.55 -22.08
N LEU A 96 17.25 -6.35 -21.08
CA LEU A 96 17.31 -7.82 -21.13
C LEU A 96 16.24 -8.44 -22.06
N GLY A 97 15.41 -7.62 -22.72
CA GLY A 97 14.41 -8.07 -23.69
C GLY A 97 13.11 -8.58 -23.06
N LYS A 98 12.85 -8.30 -21.77
CA LYS A 98 11.54 -8.59 -21.14
C LYS A 98 10.49 -7.60 -21.64
N SER A 99 9.30 -8.11 -21.96
CA SER A 99 8.17 -7.27 -22.35
C SER A 99 7.60 -6.50 -21.16
N LEU A 100 7.08 -5.30 -21.43
CA LEU A 100 6.31 -4.50 -20.47
C LEU A 100 5.11 -5.27 -19.90
N THR A 101 4.52 -6.18 -20.67
CA THR A 101 3.41 -7.03 -20.22
C THR A 101 3.84 -8.02 -19.14
N SER A 102 5.04 -8.60 -19.23
CA SER A 102 5.58 -9.49 -18.19
C SER A 102 5.78 -8.75 -16.87
N ILE A 103 6.27 -7.51 -16.97
CA ILE A 103 6.47 -6.62 -15.82
C ILE A 103 5.13 -6.25 -15.18
N ALA A 104 4.14 -5.86 -15.98
CA ALA A 104 2.80 -5.51 -15.48
C ALA A 104 2.12 -6.70 -14.78
N VAL A 105 2.23 -7.91 -15.34
CA VAL A 105 1.72 -9.13 -14.69
C VAL A 105 2.47 -9.44 -13.40
N SER A 106 3.79 -9.21 -13.37
CA SER A 106 4.61 -9.39 -12.16
C SER A 106 4.28 -8.39 -11.06
N ALA A 107 3.86 -7.17 -11.41
CA ALA A 107 3.41 -6.17 -10.45
C ALA A 107 2.07 -6.53 -9.80
N PHE A 108 1.22 -7.27 -10.51
CA PHE A 108 -0.08 -7.72 -10.02
C PHE A 108 -0.01 -9.07 -9.26
N ARG A 109 1.12 -9.76 -9.33
CA ARG A 109 1.33 -11.09 -8.77
C ARG A 109 2.02 -11.05 -7.41
#